data_AF-A0AAU5FIS5-F1
#
_entry.id   AF-A0AAU5FIS5-F1
#
_cell.length_a   1.000
_cell.length_b   1.000
_cell.length_c   1.000
_cell.angle_alpha   90.00
_cell.angle_beta   90.00
_cell.angle_gamma   90.00
#
_symmetry.space_group_name_H-M   'P 1'
#
loop_
_entity.id
_entity.type
_entity.pdbx_description
1 polymer ?
#
loop_
_entity_poly.entity_id
_entity_poly.type
_entity_poly.pdbx_seq_one_letter_code
_entity_poly.pdbx_strand_id
1 'polypeptide(L)'
;MTGREYDGTTAIPTGTGTATGTGTARRRDRGRGDLEPRPFPAVSADDPGTQREALARLREWAEQGVEDAVDWYLRDKKRKRVGSRTFQGLAIVLAVAGTAVPLGAAAAGGSGQGWGYVLLALAAGCKGFDHFFGLSSTWMRDIAAAHALRGELNAVRLEWASDVLRAGPGGARPDDPLEPAEVERQLALIGRLVTAVRRQIDSETADWQTEFSANTRQLHELGAALGPERTPGA
;
A
#
# COMPACT_ATOMS: atom_id res chain seq x y z
N MET A 1 -30.65 16.76 75.21
CA MET A 1 -30.29 17.42 73.94
C MET A 1 -30.37 16.37 72.84
N THR A 2 -31.36 16.52 71.98
CA THR A 2 -31.67 15.67 70.83
C THR A 2 -30.72 15.98 69.67
N GLY A 3 -30.09 14.95 69.09
CA GLY A 3 -29.30 15.08 67.86
C GLY A 3 -29.24 13.75 67.13
N ARG A 4 -29.85 13.70 65.94
CA ARG A 4 -29.94 12.57 65.01
C ARG A 4 -28.55 12.06 64.61
N GLU A 5 -28.33 10.76 64.70
CA GLU A 5 -27.40 10.03 63.83
C GLU A 5 -28.20 9.15 62.87
N TYR A 6 -27.83 9.25 61.60
CA TYR A 6 -28.47 8.57 60.49
C TYR A 6 -28.02 7.10 60.46
N ASP A 7 -28.97 6.19 60.62
CA ASP A 7 -28.86 4.81 60.15
C ASP A 7 -29.13 4.80 58.65
N GLY A 8 -28.17 4.26 57.90
CA GLY A 8 -28.16 4.17 56.45
C GLY A 8 -27.48 2.88 56.01
N THR A 9 -27.90 1.77 56.61
CA THR A 9 -27.59 0.42 56.15
C THR A 9 -28.13 0.20 54.73
N THR A 10 -27.23 -0.01 53.75
CA THR A 10 -27.54 -0.80 52.56
C THR A 10 -26.30 -1.60 52.18
N ALA A 11 -26.22 -2.81 52.74
CA ALA A 11 -25.37 -3.89 52.26
C ALA A 11 -26.14 -4.66 51.18
N ILE A 12 -25.56 -4.92 49.99
CA ILE A 12 -25.94 -5.92 48.96
C ILE A 12 -24.81 -5.98 47.89
N PRO A 13 -24.42 -7.13 47.30
CA PRO A 13 -23.54 -8.16 47.85
C PRO A 13 -22.27 -8.40 47.00
N THR A 14 -21.35 -9.19 47.54
CA THR A 14 -20.23 -9.80 46.82
C THR A 14 -20.76 -10.79 45.77
N GLY A 15 -20.45 -10.54 44.49
CA GLY A 15 -20.72 -11.44 43.37
C GLY A 15 -19.43 -11.76 42.64
N THR A 16 -18.75 -12.81 43.08
CA THR A 16 -17.66 -13.50 42.36
C THR A 16 -18.26 -14.18 41.14
N GLY A 17 -18.00 -13.63 39.96
CA GLY A 17 -18.37 -14.21 38.66
C GLY A 17 -17.12 -14.36 37.79
N THR A 18 -16.46 -15.50 37.90
CA THR A 18 -15.44 -15.96 36.95
C THR A 18 -16.10 -16.19 35.58
N ALA A 19 -15.93 -15.24 34.66
CA ALA A 19 -16.24 -15.43 33.25
C ALA A 19 -14.95 -15.81 32.50
N THR A 20 -14.60 -17.10 32.59
CA THR A 20 -13.72 -17.76 31.63
C THR A 20 -14.46 -17.85 30.30
N GLY A 21 -14.16 -16.91 29.40
CA GLY A 21 -14.59 -16.92 28.00
C GLY A 21 -13.39 -17.12 27.08
N THR A 22 -12.86 -18.34 27.04
CA THR A 22 -11.90 -18.78 26.03
C THR A 22 -12.56 -18.86 24.66
N GLY A 23 -11.96 -18.16 23.69
CA GLY A 23 -12.00 -18.50 22.27
C GLY A 23 -13.30 -18.19 21.55
N THR A 24 -13.30 -17.17 20.72
CA THR A 24 -13.55 -17.31 19.28
C THR A 24 -13.37 -15.98 18.57
N ALA A 25 -13.02 -16.06 17.29
CA ALA A 25 -12.94 -14.97 16.34
C ALA A 25 -11.77 -13.99 16.53
N ARG A 26 -10.56 -14.50 16.24
CA ARG A 26 -9.57 -13.76 15.45
C ARG A 26 -10.24 -13.32 14.14
N ARG A 27 -11.03 -12.26 14.20
CA ARG A 27 -11.66 -11.62 13.06
C ARG A 27 -10.53 -10.94 12.30
N ARG A 28 -9.85 -11.72 11.46
CA ARG A 28 -9.10 -11.22 10.32
C ARG A 28 -10.12 -10.58 9.38
N ASP A 29 -10.65 -9.45 9.78
CA ASP A 29 -11.28 -8.53 8.85
C ASP A 29 -10.14 -7.86 8.11
N ARG A 30 -9.55 -8.61 7.17
CA ARG A 30 -8.70 -8.04 6.13
C ARG A 30 -9.65 -7.28 5.21
N GLY A 31 -10.07 -6.12 5.69
CA GLY A 31 -10.88 -5.15 4.98
C GLY A 31 -10.23 -4.88 3.65
N ARG A 32 -11.00 -5.14 2.60
CA ARG A 32 -10.72 -4.84 1.20
C ARG A 32 -10.35 -3.36 1.03
N GLY A 33 -9.27 -3.10 0.28
CA GLY A 33 -9.19 -1.91 -0.57
C GLY A 33 -7.91 -1.11 -0.38
N ASP A 34 -7.79 -0.45 0.76
CA ASP A 34 -6.91 0.70 0.91
C ASP A 34 -5.95 0.55 2.11
N LEU A 35 -4.84 1.30 2.06
CA LEU A 35 -3.90 1.40 3.17
C LEU A 35 -4.50 2.23 4.30
N GLU A 36 -5.20 1.56 5.21
CA GLU A 36 -5.78 2.21 6.37
C GLU A 36 -4.72 2.48 7.46
N PRO A 37 -4.70 3.68 8.06
CA PRO A 37 -3.87 3.96 9.22
C PRO A 37 -4.21 3.02 10.37
N ARG A 38 -3.23 2.23 10.82
CA ARG A 38 -3.43 1.34 11.97
C ARG A 38 -3.56 2.17 13.24
N PRO A 39 -4.47 1.83 14.16
CA PRO A 39 -4.63 2.56 15.41
C PRO A 39 -3.31 2.52 16.20
N PHE A 40 -2.90 3.67 16.72
CA PHE A 40 -1.68 3.78 17.50
C PHE A 40 -1.82 2.98 18.82
N PRO A 41 -0.83 2.15 19.20
CA PRO A 41 -0.93 1.34 20.40
C PRO A 41 -0.87 2.22 21.66
N ALA A 42 -1.62 1.85 22.69
CA ALA A 42 -1.55 2.53 23.99
C ALA A 42 -0.15 2.37 24.59
N VAL A 43 0.46 3.46 25.06
CA VAL A 43 1.80 3.46 25.66
C VAL A 43 1.67 3.62 27.16
N SER A 44 2.34 2.75 27.92
CA SER A 44 2.44 2.77 29.38
C SER A 44 3.90 2.58 29.76
N ALA A 45 4.39 3.35 30.73
CA ALA A 45 5.78 3.29 31.18
C ALA A 45 5.85 3.45 32.71
N ASP A 46 4.87 2.88 33.41
CA ASP A 46 4.72 3.01 34.86
C ASP A 46 5.81 2.23 35.62
N ASP A 47 6.36 1.19 34.99
CA ASP A 47 7.48 0.39 35.47
C ASP A 47 8.43 -0.01 34.33
N PRO A 48 9.67 -0.41 34.63
CA PRO A 48 10.64 -0.81 33.61
C PRO A 48 10.20 -1.98 32.72
N GLY A 49 9.37 -2.88 33.23
CA GLY A 49 8.80 -3.99 32.46
C GLY A 49 7.77 -3.49 31.45
N THR A 50 6.81 -2.68 31.89
CA THR A 50 5.78 -2.11 31.02
C THR A 50 6.34 -1.16 29.98
N GLN A 51 7.42 -0.43 30.28
CA GLN A 51 8.15 0.39 29.32
C GLN A 51 8.73 -0.45 28.17
N ARG A 52 9.38 -1.59 28.48
CA ARG A 52 9.90 -2.52 27.45
C ARG A 52 8.79 -3.11 26.61
N GLU A 53 7.69 -3.52 27.24
CA GLU A 53 6.52 -4.03 26.52
C GLU A 53 5.90 -2.97 25.61
N ALA A 54 5.84 -1.72 26.04
CA ALA A 54 5.35 -0.63 25.21
C ALA A 54 6.25 -0.41 23.98
N LEU A 55 7.58 -0.43 24.15
CA LEU A 55 8.53 -0.33 23.04
C LEU A 55 8.41 -1.52 22.08
N ALA A 56 8.25 -2.74 22.59
CA ALA A 56 8.02 -3.93 21.77
C ALA A 56 6.71 -3.84 20.98
N ARG A 57 5.62 -3.38 21.60
CA ARG A 57 4.33 -3.16 20.93
C ARG A 57 4.40 -2.06 19.86
N LEU A 58 5.13 -0.97 20.12
CA LEU A 58 5.36 0.09 19.14
C LEU A 58 6.17 -0.41 17.95
N ARG A 59 7.22 -1.20 18.19
CA ARG A 59 8.00 -1.86 17.14
C ARG A 59 7.12 -2.77 16.31
N GLU A 60 6.36 -3.67 16.94
CA GLU A 60 5.49 -4.60 16.22
C GLU A 60 4.44 -3.84 15.38
N TRP A 61 3.83 -2.79 15.94
CA TRP A 61 2.91 -1.92 15.19
C TRP A 61 3.58 -1.30 13.95
N ALA A 62 4.81 -0.78 14.09
CA ALA A 62 5.53 -0.17 12.97
C ALA A 62 5.96 -1.20 11.92
N GLU A 63 6.47 -2.36 12.33
CA GLU A 63 6.82 -3.45 11.41
C GLU A 63 5.60 -3.94 10.62
N GLN A 64 4.48 -4.14 11.32
CA GLN A 64 3.23 -4.54 10.68
C GLN A 64 2.69 -3.47 9.72
N GLY A 65 2.86 -2.19 10.04
CA GLY A 65 2.52 -1.09 9.12
C GLY A 65 3.32 -1.14 7.82
N VAL A 66 4.63 -1.44 7.89
CA VAL A 66 5.48 -1.63 6.70
C VAL A 66 5.06 -2.89 5.93
N GLU A 67 4.78 -3.99 6.62
CA GLU A 67 4.35 -5.24 5.99
C GLU A 67 3.01 -5.09 5.26
N ASP A 68 2.04 -4.37 5.85
CA ASP A 68 0.77 -4.05 5.20
C ASP A 68 0.97 -3.17 3.97
N ALA A 69 1.86 -2.17 4.04
CA ALA A 69 2.22 -1.32 2.90
C ALA A 69 2.81 -2.17 1.75
N VAL A 70 3.80 -3.00 2.05
CA VAL A 70 4.40 -3.94 1.10
C VAL A 70 3.34 -4.85 0.47
N ASP A 71 2.47 -5.42 1.30
CA ASP A 71 1.43 -6.30 0.84
C ASP A 71 0.39 -5.58 -0.02
N TRP A 72 0.06 -4.33 0.29
CA TRP A 72 -0.82 -3.50 -0.54
C TRP A 72 -0.18 -3.24 -1.91
N TYR A 73 1.09 -2.82 -1.97
CA TYR A 73 1.84 -2.62 -3.23
C TYR A 73 1.86 -3.89 -4.09
N LEU A 74 1.94 -5.07 -3.47
CA LEU A 74 1.97 -6.34 -4.17
C LEU A 74 0.57 -6.91 -4.52
N ARG A 75 -0.46 -6.66 -3.69
CA ARG A 75 -1.82 -7.20 -3.85
C ARG A 75 -2.73 -6.34 -4.72
N ASP A 76 -2.71 -5.01 -4.57
CA ASP A 76 -3.60 -4.10 -5.32
C ASP A 76 -3.44 -4.30 -6.83
N LYS A 77 -2.19 -4.46 -7.28
CA LYS A 77 -1.89 -4.67 -8.70
C LYS A 77 -2.19 -6.07 -9.23
N LYS A 78 -2.12 -7.16 -8.46
CA LYS A 78 -2.42 -8.51 -9.02
C LYS A 78 -3.88 -8.65 -9.47
N ARG A 79 -4.82 -8.11 -8.69
CA ARG A 79 -6.28 -8.29 -8.92
C ARG A 79 -6.84 -7.36 -9.99
N LYS A 80 -6.42 -6.10 -10.04
CA LYS A 80 -6.91 -5.13 -11.05
C LYS A 80 -6.30 -5.39 -12.44
N ARG A 81 -5.14 -6.05 -12.51
CA ARG A 81 -4.32 -6.18 -13.72
C ARG A 81 -4.56 -7.48 -14.50
N VAL A 82 -4.74 -8.62 -13.81
CA VAL A 82 -5.04 -9.91 -14.47
C VAL A 82 -6.47 -9.93 -15.03
N GLY A 83 -7.43 -9.32 -14.33
CA GLY A 83 -8.83 -9.31 -14.78
C GLY A 83 -9.05 -8.55 -16.08
N SER A 84 -8.45 -7.36 -16.22
CA SER A 84 -8.71 -6.49 -17.39
C SER A 84 -7.80 -6.78 -18.60
N ARG A 85 -6.56 -7.24 -18.39
CA ARG A 85 -5.56 -7.33 -19.48
C ARG A 85 -5.54 -8.66 -20.22
N THR A 86 -5.92 -9.73 -19.55
CA THR A 86 -6.10 -11.02 -20.24
C THR A 86 -7.25 -10.92 -21.22
N PHE A 87 -8.36 -10.26 -20.86
CA PHE A 87 -9.51 -10.11 -21.75
C PHE A 87 -9.28 -9.12 -22.89
N GLN A 88 -8.60 -7.99 -22.65
CA GLN A 88 -8.45 -6.96 -23.69
C GLN A 88 -7.32 -7.25 -24.68
N GLY A 89 -6.22 -7.85 -24.22
CA GLY A 89 -5.18 -8.37 -25.13
C GLY A 89 -5.70 -9.52 -25.99
N LEU A 90 -6.45 -10.45 -25.39
CA LEU A 90 -7.10 -11.55 -26.11
C LEU A 90 -8.12 -11.02 -27.12
N ALA A 91 -8.92 -10.02 -26.77
CA ALA A 91 -9.90 -9.42 -27.67
C ALA A 91 -9.25 -8.73 -28.89
N ILE A 92 -8.14 -8.01 -28.70
CA ILE A 92 -7.42 -7.36 -29.80
C ILE A 92 -6.74 -8.40 -30.70
N VAL A 93 -6.12 -9.43 -30.12
CA VAL A 93 -5.50 -10.51 -30.91
C VAL A 93 -6.55 -11.30 -31.69
N LEU A 94 -7.70 -11.62 -31.09
CA LEU A 94 -8.81 -12.27 -31.81
C LEU A 94 -9.44 -11.35 -32.87
N ALA A 95 -9.55 -10.05 -32.63
CA ALA A 95 -10.07 -9.11 -33.62
C ALA A 95 -9.10 -8.96 -34.82
N VAL A 96 -7.80 -8.90 -34.56
CA VAL A 96 -6.76 -8.86 -35.60
C VAL A 96 -6.68 -10.19 -36.35
N ALA A 97 -6.72 -11.33 -35.67
CA ALA A 97 -6.72 -12.65 -36.31
C ALA A 97 -8.02 -12.89 -37.13
N GLY A 98 -9.18 -12.51 -36.58
CA GLY A 98 -10.48 -12.63 -37.22
C GLY A 98 -10.65 -11.76 -38.46
N THR A 99 -9.90 -10.65 -38.57
CA THR A 99 -9.90 -9.80 -39.77
C THR A 99 -8.80 -10.19 -40.77
N ALA A 100 -7.62 -10.61 -40.30
CA ALA A 100 -6.51 -11.00 -41.16
C ALA A 100 -6.77 -12.30 -41.96
N VAL A 101 -7.45 -13.29 -41.36
CA VAL A 101 -7.72 -14.61 -41.99
C VAL A 101 -8.59 -14.52 -43.26
N PRO A 102 -9.76 -13.86 -43.28
CA PRO A 102 -10.57 -13.72 -44.50
C PRO A 102 -9.93 -12.77 -45.54
N LEU A 103 -9.11 -11.80 -45.11
CA LEU A 103 -8.44 -10.85 -46.01
C LEU A 103 -7.23 -11.45 -46.72
N GLY A 104 -6.49 -12.37 -46.10
CA GLY A 104 -5.45 -13.15 -46.77
C GLY A 104 -6.03 -14.05 -47.87
N ALA A 105 -7.24 -14.59 -47.66
CA ALA A 105 -7.97 -15.35 -48.68
C ALA A 105 -8.48 -14.47 -49.84
N ALA A 106 -8.87 -13.22 -49.57
CA ALA A 106 -9.33 -12.27 -50.60
C ALA A 106 -8.18 -11.56 -51.35
N ALA A 107 -7.03 -11.33 -50.70
CA ALA A 107 -5.87 -10.63 -51.26
C ALA A 107 -5.04 -11.49 -52.23
N ALA A 108 -5.28 -12.80 -52.31
CA ALA A 108 -4.70 -13.69 -53.31
C ALA A 108 -5.11 -13.34 -54.77
N GLY A 109 -5.93 -12.29 -54.99
CA GLY A 109 -6.46 -11.94 -56.31
C GLY A 109 -6.52 -10.45 -56.73
N GLY A 110 -5.90 -9.47 -56.06
CA GLY A 110 -6.00 -8.08 -56.56
C GLY A 110 -5.23 -6.96 -55.83
N SER A 111 -4.78 -5.98 -56.61
CA SER A 111 -3.84 -4.88 -56.34
C SER A 111 -4.08 -4.02 -55.08
N GLY A 112 -3.06 -3.97 -54.20
CA GLY A 112 -2.65 -2.83 -53.34
C GLY A 112 -3.55 -2.39 -52.18
N GLN A 113 -4.87 -2.35 -52.36
CA GLN A 113 -5.84 -1.76 -51.43
C GLN A 113 -5.92 -2.48 -50.06
N GLY A 114 -5.57 -3.77 -50.01
CA GLY A 114 -5.59 -4.58 -48.79
C GLY A 114 -4.50 -4.22 -47.77
N TRP A 115 -3.39 -3.62 -48.20
CA TRP A 115 -2.25 -3.31 -47.33
C TRP A 115 -2.53 -2.20 -46.32
N GLY A 116 -3.44 -1.27 -46.63
CA GLY A 116 -3.84 -0.21 -45.70
C GLY A 116 -4.49 -0.76 -44.42
N TYR A 117 -5.32 -1.81 -44.54
CA TYR A 117 -5.93 -2.47 -43.38
C TYR A 117 -4.92 -3.25 -42.54
N VAL A 118 -3.91 -3.84 -43.19
CA VAL A 118 -2.79 -4.50 -42.50
C VAL A 118 -1.97 -3.49 -41.71
N LEU A 119 -1.66 -2.33 -42.30
CA LEU A 119 -0.95 -1.24 -41.61
C LEU A 119 -1.76 -0.66 -40.45
N LEU A 120 -3.08 -0.52 -40.60
CA LEU A 120 -3.96 -0.09 -39.51
C LEU A 120 -4.04 -1.11 -38.38
N ALA A 121 -4.12 -2.41 -38.70
CA ALA A 121 -4.08 -3.48 -37.72
C ALA A 121 -2.73 -3.51 -36.98
N LEU A 122 -1.63 -3.29 -37.71
CA LEU A 122 -0.28 -3.20 -37.13
C LEU A 122 -0.16 -1.98 -36.20
N ALA A 123 -0.65 -0.81 -36.61
CA ALA A 123 -0.66 0.40 -35.78
C ALA A 123 -1.50 0.22 -34.51
N ALA A 124 -2.66 -0.44 -34.60
CA ALA A 124 -3.49 -0.78 -33.44
C ALA A 124 -2.77 -1.77 -32.51
N GLY A 125 -2.07 -2.76 -33.08
CA GLY A 125 -1.21 -3.69 -32.34
C GLY A 125 -0.08 -2.97 -31.61
N CYS A 126 0.63 -2.06 -32.27
CA CYS A 126 1.68 -1.24 -31.67
C CYS A 126 1.15 -0.36 -30.54
N LYS A 127 0.00 0.30 -30.71
CA LYS A 127 -0.64 1.10 -29.64
C LYS A 127 -1.03 0.25 -28.43
N GLY A 128 -1.52 -0.97 -28.69
CA GLY A 128 -1.78 -1.96 -27.64
C GLY A 128 -0.49 -2.33 -26.90
N PHE A 129 0.58 -2.61 -27.65
CA PHE A 129 1.92 -2.89 -27.13
C PHE A 129 2.44 -1.76 -26.23
N ASP A 130 2.39 -0.50 -26.68
CA ASP A 130 2.80 0.65 -25.88
C ASP A 130 2.02 0.78 -24.57
N HIS A 131 0.71 0.50 -24.61
CA HIS A 131 -0.10 0.44 -23.40
C HIS A 131 0.39 -0.66 -22.45
N PHE A 132 0.72 -1.85 -22.95
CA PHE A 132 1.29 -2.94 -22.13
C PHE A 132 2.65 -2.55 -21.50
N PHE A 133 3.51 -1.83 -22.20
CA PHE A 133 4.81 -1.38 -21.69
C PHE A 133 4.69 -0.23 -20.69
N GLY A 134 3.85 0.78 -20.94
CA GLY A 134 3.57 1.85 -19.96
C GLY A 134 2.93 1.32 -18.67
N LEU A 135 2.18 0.24 -18.81
CA LEU A 135 1.72 -0.54 -17.68
C LEU A 135 2.88 -1.21 -16.94
N SER A 136 3.81 -1.84 -17.65
CA SER A 136 4.96 -2.54 -17.07
C SER A 136 5.86 -1.61 -16.25
N SER A 137 6.01 -0.34 -16.64
CA SER A 137 6.77 0.65 -15.87
C SER A 137 6.10 0.96 -14.53
N THR A 138 4.78 1.14 -14.49
CA THR A 138 4.07 1.32 -13.21
C THR A 138 4.20 0.08 -12.32
N TRP A 139 4.25 -1.13 -12.89
CA TRP A 139 4.44 -2.36 -12.11
C TRP A 139 5.84 -2.47 -11.53
N MET A 140 6.86 -2.13 -12.31
CA MET A 140 8.25 -2.06 -11.84
C MET A 140 8.40 -1.02 -10.72
N ARG A 141 7.70 0.12 -10.80
CA ARG A 141 7.70 1.15 -9.75
C ARG A 141 7.13 0.61 -8.42
N ASP A 142 5.99 -0.07 -8.45
CA ASP A 142 5.39 -0.65 -7.23
C ASP A 142 6.26 -1.77 -6.64
N ILE A 143 6.91 -2.57 -7.49
CA ILE A 143 7.89 -3.56 -7.06
C ILE A 143 9.07 -2.86 -6.36
N ALA A 144 9.59 -1.79 -6.95
CA ALA A 144 10.67 -1.01 -6.35
C ALA A 144 10.27 -0.42 -5.00
N ALA A 145 9.05 0.12 -4.88
CA ALA A 145 8.47 0.59 -3.61
C ALA A 145 8.44 -0.51 -2.54
N ALA A 146 7.90 -1.68 -2.89
CA ALA A 146 7.84 -2.82 -1.99
C ALA A 146 9.24 -3.32 -1.57
N HIS A 147 10.23 -3.29 -2.48
CA HIS A 147 11.60 -3.65 -2.15
C HIS A 147 12.29 -2.61 -1.26
N ALA A 148 12.06 -1.32 -1.50
CA ALA A 148 12.60 -0.25 -0.65
C ALA A 148 12.10 -0.39 0.79
N LEU A 149 10.79 -0.59 0.96
CA LEU A 149 10.17 -0.80 2.28
C LEU A 149 10.70 -2.08 2.97
N ARG A 150 10.82 -3.19 2.23
CA ARG A 150 11.42 -4.43 2.76
C ARG A 150 12.88 -4.24 3.17
N GLY A 151 13.64 -3.46 2.39
CA GLY A 151 15.03 -3.13 2.69
C GLY A 151 15.16 -2.39 4.02
N GLU A 152 14.37 -1.34 4.22
CA GLU A 152 14.34 -0.58 5.48
C GLU A 152 13.87 -1.43 6.67
N LEU A 153 12.82 -2.24 6.49
CA LEU A 153 12.34 -3.17 7.51
C LEU A 153 13.44 -4.14 7.97
N ASN A 154 14.14 -4.75 7.02
CA ASN A 154 15.21 -5.68 7.31
C ASN A 154 16.41 -4.97 7.96
N ALA A 155 16.75 -3.76 7.53
CA ALA A 155 17.82 -2.96 8.13
C ALA A 155 17.53 -2.67 9.61
N VAL A 156 16.32 -2.20 9.93
CA VAL A 156 15.90 -1.93 11.32
C VAL A 156 15.87 -3.21 12.16
N ARG A 157 15.34 -4.32 11.62
CA ARG A 157 15.35 -5.62 12.32
C ARG A 157 16.76 -6.08 12.65
N LEU A 158 17.71 -5.91 11.72
CA LEU A 158 19.10 -6.28 11.92
C LEU A 158 19.80 -5.37 12.93
N GLU A 159 19.54 -4.07 12.88
CA GLU A 159 20.08 -3.10 13.84
C GLU A 159 19.58 -3.38 15.26
N TRP A 160 18.28 -3.64 15.40
CA TRP A 160 17.68 -4.06 16.67
C TRP A 160 18.28 -5.37 17.19
N ALA A 161 18.41 -6.38 16.32
CA ALA A 161 19.02 -7.65 16.71
C ALA A 161 20.49 -7.47 17.14
N SER A 162 21.22 -6.57 16.47
CA SER A 162 22.60 -6.24 16.83
C SER A 162 22.68 -5.60 18.20
N ASP A 163 21.75 -4.71 18.54
CA ASP A 163 21.70 -4.07 19.86
C ASP A 163 21.40 -5.06 20.98
N VAL A 164 20.44 -5.98 20.76
CA VAL A 164 20.16 -7.09 21.70
C VAL A 164 21.40 -7.96 21.90
N LEU A 165 22.12 -8.29 20.82
CA LEU A 165 23.35 -9.09 20.90
C LEU A 165 24.48 -8.35 21.62
N ARG A 166 24.59 -7.02 21.45
CA ARG A 166 25.58 -6.18 22.15
C ARG A 166 25.31 -6.08 23.65
N ALA A 167 24.05 -5.98 24.05
CA ALA A 167 23.67 -5.96 25.46
C ALA A 167 24.05 -7.28 26.18
N GLY A 168 23.98 -8.41 25.45
CA GLY A 168 24.44 -9.71 25.92
C GLY A 168 23.60 -10.30 27.07
N PRO A 169 23.98 -11.49 27.58
CA PRO A 169 23.23 -12.20 28.62
C PRO A 169 23.25 -11.51 30.00
N GLY A 170 24.20 -10.60 30.21
CA GLY A 170 24.35 -9.81 31.44
C GLY A 170 23.82 -8.37 31.30
N GLY A 171 23.12 -8.06 30.21
CA GLY A 171 22.46 -6.76 30.02
C GLY A 171 21.34 -6.53 31.04
N ALA A 172 20.77 -5.32 31.03
CA ALA A 172 19.74 -4.86 31.96
C ALA A 172 18.65 -5.92 32.18
N ARG A 173 18.45 -6.35 33.45
CA ARG A 173 17.42 -7.32 33.80
C ARG A 173 16.03 -6.76 33.46
N PRO A 174 15.00 -7.61 33.28
CA PRO A 174 13.65 -7.16 32.97
C PRO A 174 13.10 -6.08 33.92
N ASP A 175 13.56 -6.06 35.17
CA ASP A 175 13.16 -5.10 36.19
C ASP A 175 14.06 -3.86 36.28
N ASP A 176 15.23 -3.87 35.64
CA ASP A 176 16.14 -2.71 35.64
C ASP A 176 15.58 -1.64 34.71
N PRO A 177 15.65 -0.34 35.04
CA PRO A 177 15.31 0.72 34.10
C PRO A 177 16.16 0.66 32.82
N LEU A 178 15.55 0.92 31.68
CA LEU A 178 16.32 1.18 30.46
C LEU A 178 16.99 2.54 30.57
N GLU A 179 18.26 2.63 30.16
CA GLU A 179 18.94 3.91 30.02
C GLU A 179 18.19 4.81 29.03
N PRO A 180 18.05 6.13 29.29
CA PRO A 180 17.32 7.03 28.40
C PRO A 180 17.82 6.99 26.95
N ALA A 181 19.14 6.88 26.76
CA ALA A 181 19.76 6.78 25.43
C ALA A 181 19.37 5.49 24.68
N GLU A 182 19.11 4.39 25.39
CA GLU A 182 18.61 3.14 24.80
C GLU A 182 17.20 3.34 24.25
N VAL A 183 16.34 3.98 25.05
CA VAL A 183 14.95 4.27 24.69
C VAL A 183 14.90 5.18 23.48
N GLU A 184 15.68 6.26 23.47
CA GLU A 184 15.76 7.19 22.34
C GLU A 184 16.22 6.49 21.06
N ARG A 185 17.22 5.62 21.14
CA ARG A 185 17.71 4.85 19.99
C ARG A 185 16.64 3.90 19.45
N GLN A 186 15.95 3.18 20.33
CA GLN A 186 14.86 2.28 19.94
C GLN A 186 13.69 3.04 19.31
N LEU A 187 13.29 4.18 19.87
CA LEU A 187 12.26 5.04 19.29
C LEU A 187 12.68 5.61 17.93
N ALA A 188 13.96 5.94 17.75
CA ALA A 188 14.47 6.39 16.46
C ALA A 188 14.35 5.30 15.37
N LEU A 189 14.63 4.03 15.71
CA LEU A 189 14.43 2.90 14.80
C LEU A 189 12.96 2.72 14.40
N ILE A 190 12.06 2.83 15.38
CA ILE A 190 10.60 2.77 15.14
C ILE A 190 10.17 3.94 14.25
N GLY A 191 10.62 5.15 14.55
CA GLY A 191 10.33 6.36 13.78
C GLY A 191 10.84 6.29 12.34
N ARG A 192 11.97 5.63 12.10
CA ARG A 192 12.48 5.38 10.75
C ARG A 192 11.51 4.54 9.91
N LEU A 193 10.94 3.47 10.47
CA LEU A 193 9.96 2.63 9.76
C LEU A 193 8.69 3.42 9.39
N VAL A 194 8.15 4.17 10.35
CA VAL A 194 6.96 5.02 10.11
C VAL A 194 7.25 6.06 9.02
N THR A 195 8.43 6.68 9.09
CA THR A 195 8.85 7.68 8.11
C THR A 195 9.07 7.07 6.73
N ALA A 196 9.59 5.83 6.64
CA ALA A 196 9.78 5.14 5.37
C ALA A 196 8.45 4.91 4.64
N VAL A 197 7.41 4.45 5.35
CA VAL A 197 6.07 4.30 4.78
C VAL A 197 5.52 5.64 4.32
N ARG A 198 5.62 6.68 5.17
CA ARG A 198 5.12 8.01 4.82
C ARG A 198 5.81 8.61 3.60
N ARG A 199 7.14 8.47 3.50
CA ARG A 199 7.92 8.90 2.33
C ARG A 199 7.46 8.23 1.06
N GLN A 200 7.11 6.94 1.14
CA GLN A 200 6.60 6.23 -0.01
C GLN A 200 5.26 6.82 -0.47
N ILE A 201 4.31 7.04 0.45
CA ILE A 201 3.01 7.67 0.16
C ILE A 201 3.18 9.09 -0.42
N ASP A 202 4.08 9.89 0.15
CA ASP A 202 4.36 11.24 -0.32
C ASP A 202 4.95 11.22 -1.75
N SER A 203 5.84 10.26 -2.04
CA SER A 203 6.40 10.07 -3.38
C SER A 203 5.33 9.70 -4.40
N GLU A 204 4.38 8.85 -4.02
CA GLU A 204 3.27 8.48 -4.89
C GLU A 204 2.35 9.65 -5.16
N THR A 205 2.06 10.46 -4.14
CA THR A 205 1.22 11.64 -4.26
C THR A 205 1.86 12.65 -5.21
N ALA A 206 3.18 12.88 -5.12
CA ALA A 206 3.91 13.76 -6.02
C ALA A 206 3.90 13.24 -7.47
N ASP A 207 4.07 11.94 -7.65
CA ASP A 207 4.00 11.30 -8.96
C ASP A 207 2.60 11.44 -9.57
N TRP A 208 1.54 11.23 -8.78
CA TRP A 208 0.15 11.38 -9.21
C TRP A 208 -0.16 12.82 -9.61
N GLN A 209 0.32 13.81 -8.86
CA GLN A 209 0.17 15.24 -9.21
C GLN A 209 0.84 15.56 -10.55
N THR A 210 2.02 14.98 -10.80
CA THR A 210 2.76 15.17 -12.05
C THR A 210 2.03 14.54 -13.23
N GLU A 211 1.58 13.29 -13.10
CA GLU A 211 0.81 12.58 -14.14
C GLU A 211 -0.51 13.29 -14.45
N PHE A 212 -1.24 13.72 -13.42
CA PHE A 212 -2.48 14.46 -13.57
C PHE A 212 -2.29 15.79 -14.30
N SER A 213 -1.23 16.53 -13.93
CA SER A 213 -0.88 17.79 -14.59
C SER A 213 -0.49 17.59 -16.06
N ALA A 214 0.19 16.49 -16.39
CA ALA A 214 0.53 16.17 -17.77
C ALA A 214 -0.72 15.83 -18.60
N ASN A 215 -1.62 15.00 -18.07
CA ASN A 215 -2.83 14.59 -18.77
C ASN A 215 -3.80 15.77 -19.01
N THR A 216 -3.95 16.67 -18.03
CA THR A 216 -4.78 17.87 -18.18
C THR A 216 -4.26 18.82 -19.25
N ARG A 217 -2.92 19.00 -19.37
CA ARG A 217 -2.32 19.77 -20.48
C ARG A 217 -2.60 19.13 -21.84
N GLN A 218 -2.41 17.82 -21.96
CA GLN A 218 -2.67 17.10 -23.22
C GLN A 218 -4.13 17.25 -23.67
N LEU A 219 -5.09 17.19 -22.73
CA LEU A 219 -6.50 17.41 -23.03
C LEU A 219 -6.78 18.85 -23.50
N HIS A 220 -6.12 19.84 -22.90
CA HIS A 220 -6.26 21.24 -23.28
C HIS A 220 -5.68 21.51 -24.69
N GLU A 221 -4.54 20.90 -25.03
CA GLU A 221 -3.92 20.97 -26.35
C GLU A 221 -4.79 20.31 -27.43
N LEU A 222 -5.34 19.12 -27.15
CA LEU A 222 -6.30 18.47 -28.05
C LEU A 222 -7.58 19.28 -28.23
N GLY A 223 -8.10 19.88 -27.16
CA GLY A 223 -9.25 20.78 -27.21
C GLY A 223 -8.99 22.05 -28.03
N ALA A 224 -7.78 22.60 -27.94
CA ALA A 224 -7.36 23.76 -28.73
C ALA A 224 -7.19 23.41 -30.22
N ALA A 225 -6.65 22.24 -30.54
CA ALA A 225 -6.50 21.75 -31.91
C ALA A 225 -7.83 21.41 -32.59
N LEU A 226 -8.87 21.09 -31.82
CA LEU A 226 -10.24 20.81 -32.29
C LEU A 226 -11.17 22.04 -32.23
N GLY A 227 -10.70 23.16 -31.68
CA GLY A 227 -11.44 24.42 -31.64
C GLY A 227 -11.54 25.04 -33.04
N PRO A 228 -12.68 25.69 -33.40
CA PRO A 228 -12.88 26.19 -34.75
C PRO A 228 -11.82 27.23 -35.09
N GLU A 229 -11.09 26.99 -36.20
CA GLU A 229 -10.34 28.02 -36.92
C GLU A 229 -11.27 29.24 -37.07
N ARG A 230 -11.02 30.30 -36.31
CA ARG A 230 -11.69 31.58 -36.54
C ARG A 230 -11.13 32.10 -37.87
N THR A 231 -11.82 31.79 -38.96
CA THR A 231 -11.63 32.46 -40.25
C THR A 231 -11.66 33.96 -40.00
N PRO A 232 -10.55 34.70 -40.22
CA PRO A 232 -10.56 36.15 -40.15
C PRO A 232 -11.54 36.66 -41.20
N GLY A 233 -12.52 37.44 -40.76
CA GLY A 233 -13.55 38.01 -41.62
C GLY A 233 -12.98 38.86 -42.74
N ALA A 234 -13.64 38.75 -43.89
CA ALA A 234 -13.51 39.55 -45.10
C ALA A 234 -13.77 41.05 -44.86
#